data_AF-A0A182EKB1-F1
#
_entry.id   AF-A0A182EKB1-F1
#
_cell.length_a   1.000
_cell.length_b   1.000
_cell.length_c   1.000
_cell.angle_alpha   90.00
_cell.angle_beta   90.00
_cell.angle_gamma   90.00
#
_symmetry.space_group_name_H-M   'P 1'
#
loop_
_entity.id
_entity.type
_entity.pdbx_description
1 polymer ?
#
loop_
_entity_poly.entity_id
_entity_poly.type
_entity_poly.pdbx_seq_one_letter_code
_entity_poly.pdbx_strand_id
1 'polypeptide(L)'
;MDSKRTGAIKHWFEQLLKARLGIDPVDGWSLLYRRHIPIITYIIITGKFKKCEEKSSQEAYTKAYQTLKDQMTDASFLEHLKPDLAATGDNFEVAKFLVVFLNELRISLEMVFEEDYGLTEEENKHIGAVLRYLEDHQNWDPYESWPAVLFQSDDDSVNLQSFVTPKIRRSNYSGIAVSERADIRRSPLSEIVSSPRSRELRIIREKDRMIKTLNERCKLLEFEKDDLESSLRNAKQEIKKLVK
;
A
#
# COMPACT_ATOMS: atom_id res chain seq x y z
N MET A 1 18.71 13.19 7.76
CA MET A 1 17.41 12.61 8.14
C MET A 1 17.34 12.53 9.64
N ASP A 2 16.17 12.78 10.23
CA ASP A 2 15.91 12.54 11.64
C ASP A 2 15.87 11.03 11.92
N SER A 3 16.73 10.58 12.83
CA SER A 3 16.93 9.15 13.10
C SER A 3 15.74 8.51 13.82
N LYS A 4 15.03 9.28 14.65
CA LYS A 4 13.85 8.79 15.38
C LYS A 4 12.71 8.51 14.42
N ARG A 5 12.42 9.46 13.52
CA ARG A 5 11.32 9.37 12.56
C ARG A 5 11.55 8.30 11.50
N THR A 6 12.75 8.27 10.91
CA THR A 6 13.11 7.21 9.96
C THR A 6 13.19 5.85 10.63
N GLY A 7 13.71 5.79 11.86
CA GLY A 7 13.70 4.60 12.71
C GLY A 7 12.30 4.07 12.96
N ALA A 8 11.33 4.92 13.31
CA ALA A 8 9.95 4.54 13.55
C ALA A 8 9.29 3.91 12.32
N ILE A 9 9.53 4.44 11.12
CA ILE A 9 9.02 3.85 9.87
C ILE A 9 9.60 2.45 9.66
N LYS A 10 10.93 2.31 9.75
CA LYS A 10 11.60 1.00 9.62
C LYS A 10 11.06 0.03 10.66
N HIS A 11 10.93 0.47 11.90
CA HIS A 11 10.49 -0.35 13.01
C HIS A 11 9.04 -0.83 12.85
N TRP A 12 8.15 0.02 12.32
CA TRP A 12 6.78 -0.37 12.01
C TRP A 12 6.74 -1.58 11.04
N PHE A 13 7.53 -1.55 9.97
CA PHE A 13 7.61 -2.67 9.04
C PHE A 13 8.22 -3.92 9.69
N GLU A 14 9.28 -3.77 10.48
CA GLU A 14 9.90 -4.88 11.20
C GLU A 14 8.90 -5.56 12.15
N GLN A 15 8.14 -4.79 12.91
CA GLN A 15 7.13 -5.32 13.83
C GLN A 15 5.95 -5.96 13.09
N LEU A 16 5.48 -5.34 12.00
CA LEU A 16 4.46 -5.94 11.13
C LEU A 16 4.91 -7.32 10.63
N LEU A 17 6.12 -7.42 10.07
CA LEU A 17 6.63 -8.68 9.52
C LEU A 17 6.97 -9.71 10.61
N LYS A 18 7.43 -9.26 11.78
CA LYS A 18 7.63 -10.12 12.95
C LYS A 18 6.32 -10.70 13.44
N ALA A 19 5.28 -9.88 13.64
CA ALA A 19 3.98 -10.32 14.11
C ALA A 19 3.29 -11.29 13.12
N ARG A 20 3.39 -11.02 11.82
CA ARG A 20 2.68 -11.80 10.79
C ARG A 20 3.43 -13.03 10.31
N LEU A 21 4.76 -13.00 10.28
CA LEU A 21 5.59 -14.04 9.65
C LEU A 21 6.74 -14.52 10.53
N GLY A 22 6.98 -13.95 11.72
CA GLY A 22 8.13 -14.27 12.55
C GLY A 22 9.44 -13.96 11.82
N ILE A 23 9.50 -12.85 11.09
CA ILE A 23 10.73 -12.35 10.47
C ILE A 23 11.42 -11.41 11.45
N ASP A 24 12.68 -11.69 11.75
CA ASP A 24 13.48 -10.85 12.64
C ASP A 24 13.89 -9.53 11.97
N PRO A 25 14.00 -8.45 12.77
CA PRO A 25 14.60 -7.18 12.35
C PRO A 25 16.00 -7.37 11.74
N VAL A 26 16.44 -6.38 10.97
CA VAL A 26 17.78 -6.37 10.37
C VAL A 26 18.59 -5.17 10.85
N ASP A 27 19.89 -5.39 11.06
CA ASP A 27 20.80 -4.43 11.70
C ASP A 27 21.09 -3.16 10.87
N GLY A 28 20.56 -3.06 9.64
CA GLY A 28 20.77 -1.89 8.79
C GLY A 28 19.80 -1.78 7.61
N TRP A 29 19.66 -0.56 7.10
CA TRP A 29 18.79 -0.23 5.96
C TRP A 29 19.18 -1.00 4.69
N SER A 30 20.48 -1.13 4.44
CA SER A 30 21.04 -1.87 3.31
C SER A 30 20.76 -3.37 3.34
N LEU A 31 20.23 -3.93 4.44
CA LEU A 31 19.86 -5.35 4.54
C LEU A 31 18.36 -5.59 4.35
N LEU A 32 17.55 -4.54 4.27
CA LEU A 32 16.10 -4.66 4.08
C LEU A 32 15.75 -5.34 2.75
N TYR A 33 16.58 -5.17 1.71
CA TYR A 33 16.33 -5.73 0.38
C TYR A 33 16.17 -7.26 0.38
N ARG A 34 16.80 -7.96 1.32
CA ARG A 34 16.85 -9.42 1.28
C ARG A 34 15.51 -10.04 1.63
N ARG A 35 14.82 -9.53 2.65
CA ARG A 35 13.57 -10.12 3.19
C ARG A 35 12.44 -9.11 3.31
N HIS A 36 12.71 -7.91 3.80
CA HIS A 36 11.67 -6.94 4.10
C HIS A 36 11.05 -6.38 2.82
N ILE A 37 11.86 -5.81 1.92
CA ILE A 37 11.39 -5.22 0.66
C ILE A 37 10.62 -6.25 -0.20
N PRO A 38 11.12 -7.48 -0.41
CA PRO A 38 10.41 -8.47 -1.22
C PRO A 38 9.08 -8.91 -0.61
N ILE A 39 9.02 -9.10 0.72
CA ILE A 39 7.79 -9.48 1.41
C ILE A 39 6.76 -8.35 1.32
N ILE A 40 7.16 -7.11 1.58
CA ILE A 40 6.27 -5.93 1.46
C ILE A 40 5.74 -5.80 0.03
N THR A 41 6.63 -5.94 -0.96
CA THR A 41 6.27 -5.93 -2.38
C THR A 41 5.24 -7.03 -2.69
N TYR A 42 5.43 -8.25 -2.18
CA TYR A 42 4.48 -9.34 -2.34
C TYR A 42 3.12 -9.07 -1.69
N ILE A 43 3.10 -8.45 -0.51
CA ILE A 43 1.86 -8.04 0.18
C ILE A 43 1.10 -7.05 -0.68
N ILE A 44 1.77 -6.05 -1.27
CA ILE A 44 1.13 -5.05 -2.14
C ILE A 44 0.49 -5.70 -3.37
N ILE A 45 1.18 -6.68 -4.00
CA ILE A 45 0.65 -7.38 -5.18
C ILE A 45 -0.57 -8.24 -4.83
N THR A 46 -0.48 -9.00 -3.74
CA THR A 46 -1.37 -10.14 -3.49
C THR A 46 -2.36 -9.94 -2.35
N GLY A 47 -2.13 -8.94 -1.49
CA GLY A 47 -2.81 -8.75 -0.22
C GLY A 47 -2.50 -9.83 0.83
N LYS A 48 -1.50 -10.70 0.59
CA LYS A 48 -1.19 -11.86 1.45
C LYS A 48 0.21 -11.78 2.03
N PHE A 49 0.36 -12.24 3.26
CA PHE A 49 1.66 -12.41 3.92
C PHE A 49 2.28 -13.74 3.51
N LYS A 50 3.48 -13.69 2.90
CA LYS A 50 4.27 -14.87 2.55
C LYS A 50 5.74 -14.53 2.66
N LYS A 51 6.54 -15.46 3.20
CA LYS A 51 8.01 -15.33 3.20
C LYS A 51 8.53 -15.45 1.77
N CYS A 52 9.33 -14.48 1.36
CA CYS A 52 10.11 -14.50 0.13
C CYS A 52 11.41 -13.75 0.38
N GLU A 53 12.42 -14.08 -0.42
CA GLU A 53 13.72 -13.42 -0.35
C GLU A 53 14.21 -13.10 -1.75
N GLU A 54 15.03 -12.07 -1.86
CA GLU A 54 15.74 -11.71 -3.08
C GLU A 54 17.25 -11.84 -2.86
N LYS A 55 17.96 -12.26 -3.90
CA LYS A 55 19.42 -12.46 -3.85
C LYS A 55 20.21 -11.19 -4.09
N SER A 56 19.60 -10.21 -4.74
CA SER A 56 20.23 -8.96 -5.17
C SER A 56 19.40 -7.77 -4.74
N SER A 57 20.05 -6.73 -4.23
CA SER A 57 19.38 -5.46 -3.91
C SER A 57 18.78 -4.81 -5.16
N GLN A 58 19.49 -4.89 -6.29
CA GLN A 58 18.99 -4.37 -7.57
C GLN A 58 17.68 -5.03 -7.97
N GLU A 59 17.60 -6.36 -7.86
CA GLU A 59 16.39 -7.11 -8.19
C GLU A 59 15.23 -6.74 -7.25
N ALA A 60 15.49 -6.63 -5.95
CA ALA A 60 14.49 -6.27 -4.96
C ALA A 60 13.88 -4.88 -5.22
N TYR A 61 14.70 -3.84 -5.39
CA TYR A 61 14.21 -2.47 -5.57
C TYR A 61 13.64 -2.23 -6.97
N THR A 62 14.14 -2.91 -8.00
CA THR A 62 13.56 -2.85 -9.35
C THR A 62 12.17 -3.49 -9.38
N LYS A 63 12.00 -4.68 -8.76
CA LYS A 63 10.69 -5.34 -8.63
C LYS A 63 9.73 -4.50 -7.79
N ALA A 64 10.20 -3.91 -6.69
CA ALA A 64 9.43 -2.99 -5.87
C ALA A 64 8.91 -1.80 -6.67
N TYR A 65 9.80 -1.11 -7.40
CA TYR A 65 9.44 0.05 -8.21
C TYR A 65 8.43 -0.31 -9.30
N GLN A 66 8.67 -1.42 -10.02
CA GLN A 66 7.74 -1.88 -11.07
C GLN A 66 6.37 -2.26 -10.48
N THR A 67 6.36 -2.90 -9.31
CA THR A 67 5.12 -3.23 -8.60
C THR A 67 4.33 -1.97 -8.24
N LEU A 68 5.01 -0.96 -7.68
CA LEU A 68 4.37 0.31 -7.36
C LEU A 68 3.82 0.98 -8.61
N LYS A 69 4.58 0.97 -9.71
CA LYS A 69 4.12 1.48 -11.01
C LYS A 69 2.86 0.78 -11.53
N ASP A 70 2.74 -0.52 -11.31
CA ASP A 70 1.60 -1.31 -11.77
C ASP A 70 0.37 -1.19 -10.85
N GLN A 71 0.56 -0.85 -9.58
CA GLN A 71 -0.52 -0.81 -8.56
C GLN A 71 -0.99 0.60 -8.21
N MET A 72 -0.13 1.62 -8.33
CA MET A 72 -0.44 2.97 -7.89
C MET A 72 -1.29 3.72 -8.92
N THR A 73 -2.39 4.29 -8.43
CA THR A 73 -3.21 5.26 -9.17
C THR A 73 -2.49 6.60 -9.32
N ASP A 74 -1.67 6.99 -8.33
CA ASP A 74 -0.97 8.27 -8.31
C ASP A 74 0.51 8.07 -8.63
N ALA A 75 0.88 8.38 -9.88
CA ALA A 75 2.25 8.22 -10.37
C ALA A 75 3.24 9.25 -9.79
N SER A 76 2.77 10.32 -9.12
CA SER A 76 3.64 11.36 -8.57
C SER A 76 4.66 10.81 -7.56
N PHE A 77 4.31 9.78 -6.81
CA PHE A 77 5.24 9.09 -5.91
C PHE A 77 6.43 8.46 -6.64
N LEU A 78 6.23 7.97 -7.86
CA LEU A 78 7.25 7.26 -8.62
C LEU A 78 8.36 8.20 -9.09
N GLU A 79 8.02 9.47 -9.34
CA GLU A 79 9.00 10.52 -9.69
C GLU A 79 10.03 10.74 -8.57
N HIS A 80 9.68 10.38 -7.33
CA HIS A 80 10.50 10.57 -6.15
C HIS A 80 11.34 9.35 -5.75
N LEU A 81 11.24 8.24 -6.48
CA LEU A 81 11.95 6.99 -6.17
C LEU A 81 13.06 6.72 -7.18
N LYS A 82 14.29 6.46 -6.70
CA LYS A 82 15.38 5.94 -7.53
C LYS A 82 15.77 4.52 -7.09
N PRO A 83 15.29 3.47 -7.77
CA PRO A 83 15.59 2.08 -7.38
C PRO A 83 17.08 1.76 -7.40
N ASP A 84 17.84 2.33 -8.34
CA ASP A 84 19.28 2.11 -8.43
C ASP A 84 20.04 2.67 -7.23
N LEU A 85 19.62 3.84 -6.70
CA LEU A 85 20.22 4.42 -5.50
C LEU A 85 19.81 3.66 -4.24
N ALA A 86 18.55 3.23 -4.13
CA ALA A 86 18.13 2.36 -3.03
C ALA A 86 18.92 1.04 -3.02
N ALA A 87 19.25 0.50 -4.20
CA ALA A 87 20.01 -0.74 -4.36
C ALA A 87 21.48 -0.64 -3.91
N THR A 88 22.07 0.57 -3.89
CA THR A 88 23.42 0.79 -3.31
C THR A 88 23.39 0.80 -1.78
N GLY A 89 22.20 0.78 -1.17
CA GLY A 89 22.01 0.88 0.28
C GLY A 89 21.92 2.32 0.78
N ASP A 90 21.63 3.30 -0.09
CA ASP A 90 21.37 4.66 0.34
C ASP A 90 20.16 4.72 1.29
N ASN A 91 20.41 5.08 2.56
CA ASN A 91 19.38 5.04 3.59
C ASN A 91 18.19 5.94 3.27
N PHE A 92 18.41 7.07 2.61
CA PHE A 92 17.33 8.01 2.30
C PHE A 92 16.43 7.45 1.22
N GLU A 93 17.00 6.93 0.13
CA GLU A 93 16.24 6.29 -0.93
C GLU A 93 15.50 5.04 -0.44
N VAL A 94 16.12 4.22 0.43
CA VAL A 94 15.39 3.11 1.07
C VAL A 94 14.23 3.62 1.94
N ALA A 95 14.42 4.72 2.69
CA ALA A 95 13.35 5.32 3.47
C ALA A 95 12.20 5.85 2.59
N LYS A 96 12.50 6.45 1.44
CA LYS A 96 11.47 6.85 0.46
C LYS A 96 10.62 5.66 0.03
N PHE A 97 11.24 4.53 -0.31
CA PHE A 97 10.51 3.30 -0.62
C PHE A 97 9.60 2.85 0.54
N LEU A 98 10.07 2.88 1.78
CA LEU A 98 9.25 2.51 2.93
C LEU A 98 8.07 3.47 3.15
N VAL A 99 8.28 4.79 2.97
CA VAL A 99 7.20 5.79 3.06
C VAL A 99 6.14 5.55 1.99
N VAL A 100 6.57 5.27 0.77
CA VAL A 100 5.67 4.97 -0.34
C VAL A 100 4.92 3.66 -0.11
N PHE A 101 5.58 2.62 0.39
CA PHE A 101 4.94 1.37 0.81
C PHE A 101 3.94 1.57 1.96
N LEU A 102 4.26 2.42 2.93
CA LEU A 102 3.37 2.72 4.04
C LEU A 102 2.07 3.33 3.52
N ASN A 103 2.15 4.29 2.60
CA ASN A 103 0.98 4.87 1.94
C ASN A 103 0.21 3.82 1.13
N GLU A 104 0.95 2.97 0.42
CA GLU A 104 0.35 1.93 -0.42
C GLU A 104 -0.44 0.90 0.38
N LEU A 105 0.11 0.44 1.51
CA LEU A 105 -0.58 -0.45 2.43
C LEU A 105 -1.78 0.23 3.08
N ARG A 106 -1.69 1.53 3.40
CA ARG A 106 -2.82 2.31 3.94
C ARG A 106 -4.01 2.32 3.00
N ILE A 107 -3.76 2.40 1.70
CA ILE A 107 -4.83 2.42 0.69
C ILE A 107 -5.31 1.00 0.38
N SER A 108 -4.39 0.06 0.13
CA SER A 108 -4.70 -1.28 -0.39
C SER A 108 -5.06 -2.32 0.68
N LEU A 109 -4.63 -2.13 1.93
CA LEU A 109 -4.77 -3.11 3.01
C LEU A 109 -4.86 -2.44 4.40
N GLU A 110 -5.79 -1.49 4.58
CA GLU A 110 -5.95 -0.68 5.81
C GLU A 110 -5.95 -1.49 7.12
N MET A 111 -6.49 -2.70 7.12
CA MET A 111 -6.57 -3.56 8.30
C MET A 111 -5.21 -3.81 8.98
N VAL A 112 -4.08 -3.69 8.26
CA VAL A 112 -2.75 -3.80 8.89
C VAL A 112 -2.44 -2.65 9.84
N PHE A 113 -3.20 -1.56 9.81
CA PHE A 113 -3.04 -0.42 10.73
C PHE A 113 -4.01 -0.46 11.91
N GLU A 114 -4.91 -1.45 11.98
CA GLU A 114 -5.84 -1.59 13.12
C GLU A 114 -5.18 -2.28 14.33
N GLU A 115 -4.18 -3.13 14.08
CA GLU A 115 -3.45 -3.87 15.11
C GLU A 115 -2.34 -3.06 15.75
N ASP A 116 -2.22 -3.16 17.07
CA ASP A 116 -1.10 -2.61 17.83
C ASP A 116 0.08 -3.60 17.80
N TYR A 117 1.17 -3.19 17.15
CA TYR A 117 2.40 -3.99 17.03
C TYR A 117 3.42 -3.70 18.14
N GLY A 118 3.00 -3.06 19.24
CA GLY A 118 3.87 -2.77 20.38
C GLY A 118 4.85 -1.62 20.13
N LEU A 119 4.46 -0.66 19.28
CA LEU A 119 5.22 0.56 19.02
C LEU A 119 5.02 1.56 20.17
N THR A 120 6.02 2.42 20.43
CA THR A 120 5.87 3.47 21.44
C THR A 120 4.91 4.57 20.96
N GLU A 121 4.44 5.41 21.88
CA GLU A 121 3.58 6.55 21.54
C GLU A 121 4.31 7.53 20.60
N GLU A 122 5.60 7.77 20.83
CA GLU A 122 6.46 8.61 19.98
C GLU A 122 6.61 8.03 18.57
N GLU A 123 6.83 6.72 18.44
CA GLU A 123 6.92 6.06 17.13
C GLU A 123 5.60 6.20 16.35
N ASN A 124 4.47 5.97 17.02
CA ASN A 124 3.15 6.18 16.42
C ASN A 124 2.94 7.65 16.00
N LYS A 125 3.40 8.61 16.80
CA LYS A 125 3.34 10.05 16.46
C LYS A 125 4.15 10.37 15.21
N HIS A 126 5.37 9.82 15.09
CA HIS A 126 6.23 10.00 13.92
C HIS A 126 5.60 9.41 12.65
N ILE A 127 5.07 8.19 12.73
CA ILE A 127 4.39 7.53 11.60
C ILE A 127 3.14 8.33 11.21
N GLY A 128 2.36 8.79 12.18
CA GLY A 128 1.20 9.65 11.97
C GLY A 128 1.54 10.96 11.25
N ALA A 129 2.65 11.61 11.61
CA ALA A 129 3.10 12.84 10.94
C ALA A 129 3.44 12.59 9.47
N VAL A 130 4.11 11.47 9.17
CA VAL A 130 4.42 11.06 7.79
C VAL A 130 3.14 10.80 6.99
N LEU A 131 2.18 10.06 7.56
CA LEU A 131 0.90 9.79 6.90
C LEU A 131 0.09 11.06 6.61
N ARG A 132 0.15 12.07 7.48
CA ARG A 132 -0.49 13.38 7.25
C ARG A 132 0.23 14.18 6.17
N TYR A 133 1.57 14.20 6.17
CA TYR A 133 2.36 14.83 5.12
C TYR A 133 2.02 14.25 3.73
N LEU A 134 1.82 12.94 3.66
CA LEU A 134 1.43 12.25 2.44
C LEU A 134 0.02 12.64 1.92
N GLU A 135 -0.81 13.34 2.71
CA GLU A 135 -2.11 13.81 2.23
C GLU A 135 -2.02 15.12 1.46
N ASP A 136 -1.02 15.95 1.78
CA ASP A 136 -0.85 17.29 1.25
C ASP A 136 0.03 17.33 -0.01
N HIS A 137 -0.40 16.62 -1.06
CA HIS A 137 0.36 16.52 -2.32
C HIS A 137 0.64 17.87 -2.99
N GLN A 138 -0.20 18.88 -2.75
CA GLN A 138 -0.03 20.19 -3.39
C GLN A 138 1.21 20.93 -2.88
N ASN A 139 1.68 20.57 -1.68
CA ASN A 139 2.80 21.20 -1.00
C ASN A 139 3.99 20.25 -0.84
N TRP A 140 4.10 19.23 -1.69
CA TRP A 140 5.25 18.33 -1.66
C TRP A 140 6.52 19.02 -2.12
N ASP A 141 7.60 18.65 -1.44
CA ASP A 141 8.93 19.17 -1.70
C ASP A 141 9.50 18.63 -3.03
N PRO A 142 10.49 19.32 -3.62
CA PRO A 142 11.26 18.77 -4.73
C PRO A 142 11.93 17.43 -4.39
N TYR A 143 12.30 16.66 -5.42
CA TYR A 143 12.91 15.33 -5.32
C TYR A 143 14.01 15.20 -4.26
N GLU A 144 14.92 16.17 -4.23
CA GLU A 144 16.14 16.16 -3.41
C GLU A 144 15.82 16.22 -1.92
N SER A 145 14.70 16.87 -1.56
CA SER A 145 14.26 17.08 -0.19
C SER A 145 13.05 16.22 0.18
N TRP A 146 12.37 15.62 -0.79
CA TRP A 146 11.16 14.83 -0.53
C TRP A 146 11.48 13.47 0.10
N PRO A 147 10.75 13.04 1.13
CA PRO A 147 9.72 13.79 1.85
C PRO A 147 10.38 14.58 2.99
N ALA A 148 10.25 15.92 3.00
CA ALA A 148 10.99 16.76 3.95
C ALA A 148 10.58 16.50 5.41
N VAL A 149 9.39 15.92 5.61
CA VAL A 149 8.96 15.40 6.92
C VAL A 149 9.99 14.46 7.54
N LEU A 150 10.84 13.74 6.78
CA LEU A 150 11.89 12.88 7.34
C LEU A 150 13.07 13.65 7.94
N PHE A 151 13.13 14.97 7.79
CA PHE A 151 14.22 15.81 8.31
C PHE A 151 13.77 16.74 9.45
N GLN A 152 12.47 16.92 9.66
CA GLN A 152 11.94 17.75 10.73
C GLN A 152 12.15 17.09 12.08
N SER A 153 12.56 17.88 13.07
CA SER A 153 12.70 17.45 14.46
C SER A 153 11.40 17.64 15.24
N ASP A 154 11.28 17.07 16.44
CA ASP A 154 10.08 17.27 17.29
C ASP A 154 9.93 18.71 17.81
N ASP A 155 11.01 19.49 17.84
CA ASP A 155 11.01 20.90 18.27
C ASP A 155 10.43 21.83 17.18
N ASP A 156 10.30 21.34 15.95
CA ASP A 156 9.67 22.06 14.85
C ASP A 156 8.15 21.81 14.89
N SER A 157 7.49 22.29 15.94
CA SER A 157 6.03 22.18 16.08
C SER A 157 5.32 23.09 15.07
N VAL A 158 5.29 22.69 13.80
CA VAL A 158 4.35 23.26 12.85
C VAL A 158 2.99 22.70 13.23
N ASN A 159 2.08 23.60 13.62
CA ASN A 159 0.65 23.35 13.83
C ASN A 159 0.06 22.66 12.59
N LEU A 160 0.19 21.34 12.50
CA LEU A 160 -0.59 20.50 11.61
C LEU A 160 -2.02 20.56 12.14
N GLN A 161 -2.80 21.52 11.61
CA GLN A 161 -4.23 21.60 11.81
C GLN A 161 -4.80 20.20 11.69
N SER A 162 -5.39 19.71 12.77
CA SER A 162 -6.11 18.46 12.77
C SER A 162 -7.21 18.56 11.71
N PHE A 163 -7.05 17.86 10.59
CA PHE A 163 -8.17 17.60 9.70
C PHE A 163 -9.14 16.69 10.44
N VAL A 164 -10.03 17.30 11.22
CA VAL A 164 -11.15 16.64 11.86
C VAL A 164 -12.10 16.24 10.75
N THR A 165 -11.99 14.99 10.30
CA THR A 165 -12.95 14.42 9.37
C THR A 165 -14.33 14.45 10.04
N PRO A 166 -15.39 14.99 9.41
CA PRO A 166 -16.73 14.98 9.99
C PRO A 166 -17.17 13.53 10.21
N LYS A 167 -17.32 13.12 11.47
CA LYS A 167 -17.84 11.79 11.81
C LYS A 167 -19.25 11.68 11.24
N ILE A 168 -19.47 10.72 10.34
CA ILE A 168 -20.83 10.26 10.00
C ILE A 168 -21.40 9.67 11.29
N ARG A 169 -22.20 10.46 12.00
CA ARG A 169 -23.00 9.99 13.14
C ARG A 169 -23.92 8.89 12.62
N ARG A 170 -23.57 7.63 12.86
CA ARG A 170 -24.56 6.54 12.84
C ARG A 170 -25.60 6.90 13.89
N SER A 171 -26.76 7.32 13.40
CA SER A 171 -27.95 7.65 14.17
C SER A 171 -28.22 6.59 15.22
N ASN A 172 -28.40 7.05 16.46
CA ASN A 172 -28.78 6.26 17.61
C ASN A 172 -30.17 5.62 17.37
N TYR A 173 -30.21 4.32 17.13
CA TYR A 173 -31.35 3.52 17.56
C TYR A 173 -31.11 3.09 19.00
N SER A 174 -32.02 3.56 19.84
CA SER A 174 -32.13 3.39 21.28
C SER A 174 -32.23 1.93 21.70
N GLY A 175 -31.51 1.60 22.79
CA GLY A 175 -31.92 0.58 23.75
C GLY A 175 -31.43 -0.83 23.42
N ILE A 176 -30.38 -1.26 24.14
CA ILE A 176 -30.38 -2.43 25.03
C ILE A 176 -28.93 -2.57 25.55
N ALA A 177 -28.80 -2.53 26.87
CA ALA A 177 -27.56 -2.78 27.58
C ALA A 177 -27.04 -4.18 27.26
N VAL A 178 -25.83 -4.30 26.71
CA VAL A 178 -25.05 -5.55 26.71
C VAL A 178 -23.57 -5.20 26.80
N SER A 179 -23.03 -5.48 27.99
CA SER A 179 -21.72 -6.09 28.23
C SER A 179 -20.46 -5.37 27.75
N GLU A 180 -19.58 -5.11 28.72
CA GLU A 180 -18.12 -5.11 28.60
C GLU A 180 -17.65 -5.85 27.35
N ARG A 181 -17.31 -5.09 26.30
CA ARG A 181 -16.45 -5.59 25.25
C ARG A 181 -15.05 -5.20 25.65
N ALA A 182 -14.25 -6.21 25.95
CA ALA A 182 -12.81 -6.11 26.12
C ALA A 182 -12.23 -5.05 25.17
N ASP A 183 -11.39 -4.17 25.73
CA ASP A 183 -10.56 -3.23 24.99
C ASP A 183 -9.75 -4.01 23.95
N ILE A 184 -10.30 -4.13 22.74
CA ILE A 184 -9.48 -4.42 21.56
C ILE A 184 -8.64 -3.15 21.42
N ARG A 185 -7.41 -3.19 21.94
CA ARG A 185 -6.39 -2.14 21.80
C ARG A 185 -6.21 -1.89 20.30
N ARG A 186 -7.02 -0.99 19.75
CA ARG A 186 -6.88 -0.51 18.39
C ARG A 186 -5.64 0.34 18.33
N SER A 187 -4.87 0.18 17.27
CA SER A 187 -3.68 0.99 17.05
C SER A 187 -4.02 2.48 16.99
N PRO A 188 -3.17 3.36 17.57
CA PRO A 188 -3.31 4.82 17.45
C PRO A 188 -3.31 5.32 15.99
N LEU A 189 -2.77 4.53 15.06
CA LEU A 189 -2.74 4.87 13.64
C LEU A 189 -4.08 4.63 12.95
N SER A 190 -4.97 3.81 13.52
CA SER A 190 -6.25 3.43 12.89
C SER A 190 -7.12 4.63 12.54
N GLU A 191 -7.12 5.69 13.36
CA GLU A 191 -7.87 6.92 13.09
C GLU A 191 -7.21 7.79 12.01
N ILE A 192 -5.87 7.79 11.92
CA ILE A 192 -5.10 8.59 10.97
C ILE A 192 -5.18 7.97 9.57
N VAL A 193 -5.32 6.65 9.48
CA VAL A 193 -5.24 5.89 8.22
C VAL A 193 -6.50 6.07 7.37
N SER A 194 -7.65 6.39 7.95
CA SER A 194 -8.92 6.58 7.23
C SER A 194 -9.21 8.04 6.83
N SER A 195 -8.30 8.73 6.14
CA SER A 195 -8.58 10.07 5.62
C SER A 195 -9.57 10.05 4.43
N PRO A 196 -10.30 11.15 4.15
CA PRO A 196 -11.20 11.23 3.00
C PRO A 196 -10.50 10.83 1.69
N ARG A 197 -9.30 11.35 1.45
CA ARG A 197 -8.52 11.07 0.25
C ARG A 197 -8.08 9.61 0.16
N SER A 198 -7.54 9.03 1.24
CA SER A 198 -7.13 7.61 1.22
C SER A 198 -8.33 6.68 1.01
N ARG A 199 -9.50 7.02 1.57
CA ARG A 199 -10.76 6.32 1.32
C ARG A 199 -11.21 6.42 -0.14
N GLU A 200 -11.15 7.61 -0.73
CA GLU A 200 -11.46 7.81 -2.15
C GLU A 200 -10.53 6.99 -3.06
N LEU A 201 -9.22 7.04 -2.82
CA LEU A 201 -8.23 6.25 -3.55
C LEU A 201 -8.49 4.75 -3.43
N ARG A 202 -8.91 4.28 -2.24
CA ARG A 202 -9.28 2.88 -2.04
C ARG A 202 -10.49 2.49 -2.89
N ILE A 203 -11.53 3.32 -2.90
CA ILE A 203 -12.73 3.09 -3.73
C ILE A 203 -12.36 3.08 -5.22
N ILE A 204 -11.49 3.99 -5.66
CA ILE A 204 -11.00 4.03 -7.05
C ILE A 204 -10.29 2.71 -7.38
N ARG A 205 -9.39 2.23 -6.52
CA ARG A 205 -8.68 0.96 -6.75
C ARG A 205 -9.59 -0.26 -6.78
N GLU A 206 -10.60 -0.30 -5.92
CA GLU A 206 -11.59 -1.38 -5.95
C GLU A 206 -12.31 -1.41 -7.29
N LYS A 207 -12.70 -0.23 -7.81
CA LYS A 207 -13.30 -0.09 -9.14
C LYS A 207 -12.33 -0.48 -10.26
N ASP A 208 -11.06 -0.07 -10.21
CA ASP A 208 -10.07 -0.44 -11.22
C ASP A 208 -9.83 -1.94 -11.29
N ARG A 209 -9.77 -2.62 -10.13
CA ARG A 209 -9.69 -4.08 -10.05
C ARG A 209 -10.93 -4.73 -10.68
N MET A 210 -12.11 -4.23 -10.38
CA MET A 210 -13.36 -4.73 -10.96
C MET A 210 -13.39 -4.53 -12.48
N ILE A 211 -12.95 -3.36 -12.98
CA ILE A 211 -12.84 -3.07 -14.42
C ILE A 211 -11.88 -4.05 -15.08
N LYS A 212 -10.72 -4.33 -14.47
CA LYS A 212 -9.75 -5.29 -15.01
C LYS A 212 -10.36 -6.70 -15.13
N THR A 213 -11.03 -7.19 -14.08
CA THR A 213 -11.71 -8.49 -14.11
C THR A 213 -12.82 -8.54 -15.17
N LEU A 214 -13.61 -7.48 -15.29
CA LEU A 214 -14.65 -7.41 -16.32
C LEU A 214 -14.05 -7.39 -17.73
N ASN A 215 -12.97 -6.66 -17.96
CA ASN A 215 -12.26 -6.63 -19.24
C ASN A 215 -11.68 -7.99 -19.63
N GLU A 216 -11.10 -8.72 -18.67
CA GLU A 216 -10.64 -10.10 -18.89
C GLU A 216 -11.81 -11.03 -19.26
N ARG A 217 -12.97 -10.87 -18.60
CA ARG A 217 -14.18 -11.62 -18.94
C ARG A 217 -14.70 -11.26 -20.35
N CYS A 218 -14.69 -9.99 -20.74
CA CYS A 218 -15.08 -9.56 -22.08
C CYS A 218 -14.21 -10.20 -23.15
N LYS A 219 -12.87 -10.23 -22.97
CA LYS A 219 -11.95 -10.88 -23.91
C LYS A 219 -12.24 -12.38 -24.08
N LEU A 220 -12.58 -13.07 -23.00
CA LEU A 220 -12.96 -14.49 -23.06
C LEU A 220 -14.27 -14.70 -23.83
N LEU A 221 -15.25 -13.81 -23.62
CA LEU A 221 -16.53 -13.86 -24.34
C LEU A 221 -16.39 -13.52 -25.83
N GLU A 222 -15.49 -12.59 -26.18
CA GLU A 222 -15.15 -12.28 -27.57
C GLU A 222 -14.57 -13.51 -28.28
N PHE A 223 -13.64 -14.22 -27.63
CA PHE A 223 -13.08 -15.46 -28.15
C PHE A 223 -14.15 -16.55 -28.33
N GLU A 224 -15.03 -16.74 -27.35
CA GLU A 224 -16.13 -17.71 -27.42
C GLU A 224 -17.11 -17.38 -28.55
N LYS A 225 -17.42 -16.10 -28.74
CA LYS A 225 -18.26 -15.64 -29.85
C LYS A 225 -17.62 -15.97 -31.21
N ASP A 226 -16.34 -15.68 -31.38
CA ASP A 226 -15.62 -15.94 -32.64
C ASP A 226 -15.58 -17.44 -32.98
N ASP A 227 -15.40 -18.29 -31.98
CA ASP A 227 -15.42 -19.75 -32.12
C ASP A 227 -16.81 -20.27 -32.50
N LEU A 228 -17.87 -19.79 -31.84
CA LEU A 228 -19.25 -20.12 -32.17
C LEU A 228 -19.63 -19.64 -33.58
N GLU A 229 -19.22 -18.45 -33.98
CA GLU A 229 -19.44 -17.95 -35.34
C GLU A 229 -18.72 -18.80 -36.39
N SER A 230 -17.49 -19.26 -36.09
CA SER A 230 -16.74 -20.16 -36.95
C SER A 230 -17.44 -21.51 -37.10
N SER A 231 -17.88 -22.09 -35.98
CA SER A 231 -18.64 -23.34 -35.94
C SER A 231 -19.96 -23.24 -36.71
N LEU A 232 -20.68 -22.12 -36.56
CA LEU A 232 -21.92 -21.85 -37.30
C LEU A 232 -21.67 -21.77 -38.81
N ARG A 233 -20.58 -21.09 -39.24
CA ARG A 233 -20.19 -21.01 -40.66
C ARG A 233 -19.91 -22.40 -41.22
N ASN A 234 -19.18 -23.23 -40.48
CA ASN A 234 -18.84 -24.60 -40.88
C ASN A 234 -20.10 -25.47 -41.01
N ALA A 235 -20.98 -25.46 -39.99
CA ALA A 235 -22.23 -26.20 -40.00
C ALA A 235 -23.14 -25.78 -41.18
N LYS A 236 -23.24 -24.47 -41.46
CA LYS A 236 -23.99 -23.97 -42.63
C LYS A 236 -23.41 -24.48 -43.96
N GLN A 237 -22.09 -24.59 -44.08
CA GLN A 237 -21.46 -25.15 -45.28
C GLN A 237 -21.72 -26.65 -45.42
N GLU A 238 -21.68 -27.42 -44.33
CA GLU A 238 -21.99 -28.85 -44.34
C GLU A 238 -23.44 -29.12 -44.74
N ILE A 239 -24.40 -28.39 -44.15
CA ILE A 239 -25.82 -28.48 -44.55
C ILE A 239 -25.97 -28.21 -46.05
N LYS A 240 -25.29 -27.19 -46.58
CA LYS A 240 -25.34 -26.87 -48.01
C LYS A 240 -24.77 -27.98 -48.90
N LYS A 241 -23.79 -28.76 -48.40
CA LYS A 241 -23.25 -29.93 -49.09
C LYS A 241 -24.22 -31.11 -49.07
N LEU A 242 -24.93 -31.32 -47.97
CA LEU A 242 -25.88 -32.44 -47.80
C LEU A 242 -27.21 -32.25 -48.56
N VAL A 243 -27.59 -31.01 -48.87
CA VAL A 243 -28.83 -30.68 -49.59
C VAL A 243 -28.64 -30.71 -51.12
N LYS A 244 -27.43 -30.97 -51.61
CA LYS A 244 -27.11 -31.19 -53.03
C LYS A 244 -26.99 -32.68 -53.35
#